data_AF-A0A7V9JMI3-F1
#
_entry.id   AF-A0A7V9JMI3-F1
#
_cell.length_a   1.000
_cell.length_b   1.000
_cell.length_c   1.000
_cell.angle_alpha   90.00
_cell.angle_beta   90.00
_cell.angle_gamma   90.00
#
_symmetry.space_group_name_H-M   'P 1'
#
loop_
_entity.id
_entity.type
_entity.pdbx_description
1 polymer ?
#
loop_
_entity_poly.entity_id
_entity_poly.type
_entity_poly.pdbx_seq_one_letter_code
_entity_poly.pdbx_strand_id
1 'polypeptide(L)' 'MQAHGELVRIRPGQDASSTAWLAYYQRSVSVYEQIAKTDPGHEGEARYWAQRERARAQNIAARIGALAPGE' A
#
# COMPACT_ATOMS: atom_id res chain seq x y z
N MET A 1 -9.78 -11.99 0.54
CA MET A 1 -8.88 -12.07 1.73
C MET A 1 -9.31 -11.13 2.86
N GLN A 2 -9.30 -11.62 4.11
CA GLN A 2 -9.64 -10.86 5.32
C GLN A 2 -8.76 -9.61 5.55
N ALA A 3 -7.46 -9.70 5.21
CA ALA A 3 -6.53 -8.57 5.33
C ALA A 3 -6.91 -7.36 4.48
N HIS A 4 -7.53 -7.58 3.31
CA HIS A 4 -8.03 -6.48 2.49
C HIS A 4 -9.13 -5.70 3.21
N GLY A 5 -10.04 -6.38 3.89
CA GLY A 5 -11.10 -5.75 4.68
C GLY A 5 -10.56 -4.92 5.83
N GLU A 6 -9.56 -5.44 6.55
CA GLU A 6 -8.92 -4.73 7.66
C GLU A 6 -8.15 -3.49 7.19
N LEU A 7 -7.45 -3.59 6.05
CA LEU A 7 -6.75 -2.45 5.45
C LEU A 7 -7.74 -1.37 5.00
N VAL A 8 -8.86 -1.75 4.37
CA VAL A 8 -9.91 -0.80 3.99
C VAL A 8 -10.50 -0.06 5.19
N ARG A 9 -10.56 -0.69 6.38
CA ARG A 9 -11.05 -0.04 7.61
C ARG A 9 -10.09 1.02 8.16
N ILE A 10 -8.79 0.81 8.04
CA ILE A 10 -7.77 1.78 8.49
C ILE A 10 -7.35 2.75 7.38
N ARG A 11 -8.05 2.70 6.24
CA ARG A 11 -7.73 3.50 5.07
C ARG A 11 -7.84 4.99 5.43
N PRO A 12 -6.80 5.80 5.17
CA PRO A 12 -6.88 7.23 5.41
C PRO A 12 -8.00 7.88 4.58
N GLY A 13 -8.56 8.97 5.10
CA GLY A 13 -9.59 9.73 4.41
C GLY A 13 -9.09 10.31 3.07
N GLN A 14 -10.00 10.65 2.18
CA GLN A 14 -9.65 11.25 0.87
C GLN A 14 -8.84 12.55 1.02
N ASP A 15 -9.05 13.28 2.12
CA ASP A 15 -8.37 14.53 2.45
C ASP A 15 -7.01 14.33 3.15
N ALA A 16 -6.64 13.09 3.48
CA ALA A 16 -5.38 12.81 4.14
C ALA A 16 -4.19 13.14 3.24
N SER A 17 -3.11 13.64 3.84
CA SER A 17 -1.88 14.00 3.12
C SER A 17 -1.33 12.83 2.31
N SER A 18 -0.71 13.15 1.17
CA SER A 18 -0.01 12.17 0.32
C SER A 18 0.95 11.28 1.09
N THR A 19 1.63 11.82 2.11
CA THR A 19 2.55 11.08 2.98
C THR A 19 1.84 10.04 3.86
N ALA A 20 0.63 10.34 4.35
CA ALA A 20 -0.18 9.40 5.11
C ALA A 20 -0.69 8.26 4.22
N TRP A 21 -1.08 8.57 2.98
CA TRP A 21 -1.39 7.57 1.97
C TRP A 21 -0.18 6.69 1.63
N LEU A 22 1.01 7.28 1.49
CA LEU A 22 2.24 6.55 1.22
C LEU A 22 2.54 5.54 2.34
N ALA A 23 2.48 5.97 3.60
CA ALA A 23 2.68 5.11 4.75
C ALA A 23 1.65 3.97 4.83
N TYR A 24 0.38 4.27 4.54
CA TYR A 24 -0.69 3.27 4.45
C TYR A 24 -0.40 2.21 3.37
N TYR A 25 -0.03 2.62 2.15
CA TYR A 25 0.27 1.67 1.07
C TYR A 25 1.51 0.84 1.38
N GLN A 26 2.57 1.43 1.93
CA GLN A 26 3.76 0.70 2.35
C GLN A 26 3.44 -0.35 3.42
N ARG A 27 2.67 0.02 4.44
CA ARG A 27 2.22 -0.93 5.48
C ARG A 27 1.41 -2.07 4.88
N SER A 28 0.53 -1.75 3.93
CA SER A 28 -0.31 -2.74 3.27
C SER A 28 0.51 -3.74 2.44
N VAL A 29 1.54 -3.28 1.72
CA VAL A 29 2.50 -4.15 1.02
C VAL A 29 3.12 -5.15 2.00
N SER A 30 3.63 -4.70 3.15
CA SER A 30 4.24 -5.60 4.13
C SER A 30 3.27 -6.62 4.72
N VAL A 31 1.98 -6.27 4.85
CA VAL A 31 0.94 -7.22 5.31
C VAL A 31 0.68 -8.27 4.24
N TYR A 32 0.50 -7.87 2.98
CA TYR A 32 0.27 -8.82 1.89
C TYR A 32 1.50 -9.70 1.61
N GLU A 33 2.72 -9.18 1.70
CA GLU A 33 3.93 -9.99 1.56
C GLU A 33 4.08 -11.00 2.70
N GLN A 34 3.68 -10.66 3.92
CA GLN A 34 3.63 -11.63 5.02
C GLN A 34 2.59 -12.71 4.75
N ILE A 35 1.39 -12.35 4.32
CA ILE A 35 0.34 -13.34 3.98
C ILE A 35 0.81 -14.25 2.86
N ALA A 36 1.46 -13.72 1.83
CA ALA A 36 2.00 -14.52 0.74
C ALA A 36 3.03 -15.56 1.23
N LYS A 37 3.80 -15.24 2.27
CA LYS A 37 4.77 -16.17 2.88
C LYS A 37 4.13 -17.16 3.83
N THR A 38 3.05 -16.77 4.51
CA THR A 38 2.44 -17.55 5.61
C THR A 38 1.30 -18.44 5.12
N ASP A 39 0.61 -18.03 4.05
CA ASP A 39 -0.55 -18.72 3.47
C ASP A 39 -0.30 -19.03 1.98
N PRO A 40 0.16 -20.25 1.65
CA PRO A 40 0.38 -20.65 0.26
C PRO A 40 -0.92 -20.76 -0.55
N GLY A 41 -2.08 -20.91 0.11
CA GLY A 41 -3.40 -20.95 -0.55
C GLY A 41 -3.82 -19.62 -1.16
N HIS A 42 -3.36 -18.52 -0.58
CA HIS A 42 -3.60 -17.15 -1.04
C HIS A 42 -2.32 -16.45 -1.51
N GLU A 43 -1.21 -17.17 -1.71
CA GLU A 43 0.07 -16.60 -2.12
C GLU A 43 -0.08 -15.74 -3.38
N GLY A 44 -0.77 -16.27 -4.40
CA GLY A 44 -0.97 -15.58 -5.68
C GLY A 44 -1.77 -14.28 -5.52
N GLU A 45 -2.89 -14.31 -4.79
CA GLU A 45 -3.67 -13.10 -4.51
C GLU A 45 -2.86 -12.10 -3.67
N ALA A 46 -2.16 -12.58 -2.64
CA ALA A 46 -1.39 -11.72 -1.75
C ALA A 46 -0.22 -11.05 -2.48
N ARG A 47 0.51 -11.76 -3.33
CA ARG A 47 1.53 -11.15 -4.21
C ARG A 47 0.93 -10.12 -5.16
N TYR A 48 -0.23 -10.42 -5.76
CA TYR A 48 -0.93 -9.47 -6.63
C TYR A 48 -1.28 -8.17 -5.89
N TRP A 49 -1.86 -8.28 -4.69
CA TRP A 49 -2.21 -7.13 -3.87
C TRP A 49 -0.97 -6.34 -3.40
N ALA A 50 0.09 -7.03 -2.96
CA ALA A 50 1.35 -6.41 -2.60
C ALA A 50 1.94 -5.60 -3.76
N GLN A 51 1.97 -6.18 -4.97
CA GLN A 51 2.51 -5.50 -6.14
C GLN A 51 1.68 -4.28 -6.53
N ARG A 52 0.34 -4.38 -6.47
CA ARG A 52 -0.58 -3.28 -6.76
C ARG A 52 -0.43 -2.12 -5.78
N GLU A 53 -0.35 -2.41 -4.48
CA GLU A 53 -0.17 -1.40 -3.42
C GLU A 53 1.21 -0.75 -3.53
N ARG A 54 2.24 -1.51 -3.89
CA ARG A 54 3.60 -0.99 -4.13
C ARG A 54 3.62 0.00 -5.29
N ALA A 55 2.94 -0.31 -6.40
CA ALA A 55 2.83 0.62 -7.53
C ALA A 55 2.13 1.93 -7.13
N ARG A 56 1.09 1.86 -6.27
CA ARG A 56 0.42 3.04 -5.73
C ARG A 56 1.33 3.87 -4.82
N ALA A 57 2.05 3.21 -3.91
CA ALA A 57 3.05 3.83 -3.06
C ALA A 57 4.11 4.57 -3.90
N GLN A 58 4.64 3.92 -4.94
CA GLN A 58 5.61 4.51 -5.85
C GLN A 58 5.04 5.72 -6.60
N ASN A 59 3.80 5.65 -7.08
CA ASN A 59 3.16 6.78 -7.75
C ASN A 59 3.00 7.99 -6.82
N ILE A 60 2.63 7.75 -5.56
CA ILE A 60 2.47 8.81 -4.56
C ILE A 60 3.83 9.38 -4.14
N ALA A 61 4.82 8.52 -3.92
CA ALA A 61 6.20 8.95 -3.64
C ALA A 61 6.77 9.80 -4.79
N ALA A 62 6.54 9.39 -6.04
CA ALA A 62 6.91 10.17 -7.21
C ALA A 62 6.19 11.52 -7.27
N ARG A 63 4.89 11.56 -6.94
CA ARG A 63 4.14 12.82 -6.84
C ARG A 63 4.64 13.72 -5.72
N ILE A 64 4.95 13.19 -4.54
CA ILE A 64 5.54 13.95 -3.42
C ILE A 64 6.89 14.52 -3.84
N GLY A 65 7.76 13.71 -4.44
CA GLY A 65 9.06 14.18 -4.94
C GLY A 65 8.95 15.20 -6.08
N ALA A 66 7.99 15.03 -6.98
CA ALA A 66 7.69 15.98 -8.06
C ALA A 66 6.96 17.25 -7.59
N LEU A 67 6.40 17.27 -6.38
CA LEU A 67 5.88 18.47 -5.70
C LEU A 67 6.95 19.17 -4.85
N ALA A 68 8.12 18.54 -4.65
CA ALA A 68 9.29 19.10 -4.00
C ALA A 68 10.40 19.66 -4.93
N PRO A 69 10.18 20.09 -6.21
CA PRO A 69 11.20 20.80 -6.96
C PRO A 69 11.11 22.30 -6.65
N GLY A 70 12.05 22.79 -5.82
CA GLY A 70 12.35 24.21 -5.69
C GLY A 70 12.36 24.72 -4.25
N GLU A 71 13.50 24.55 -3.58
CA GLU A 71 14.07 25.63 -2.75
C GLU A 71 15.27 26.21 -3.50
#